data_AF-A0A2K5DM86-F1
#
_entry.id   AF-A0A2K5DM86-F1
#
_cell.length_a   1.000
_cell.length_b   1.000
_cell.length_c   1.000
_cell.angle_alpha   90.00
_cell.angle_beta   90.00
_cell.angle_gamma   90.00
#
_symmetry.space_group_name_H-M   'P 1'
#
loop_
_entity.id
_entity.type
_entity.pdbx_description
1 polymer ?
#
loop_
_entity_poly.entity_id
_entity_poly.type
_entity_poly.pdbx_seq_one_letter_code
_entity_poly.pdbx_strand_id
1 'polypeptide(L)'
;MTEFWLISAPGEKTCQQTWEKLHAATSKNNNLAVSSKFNIPDLKVGTLDVLVGLSDELAKLDAFVEGVVKKVAQYMADVLEDSKDKVQENLLANGVDLVTYITRFQWDMAKYPIKQSLKNISEIIAKGVTQIDNDLKSRASAYNNLKGNLQNLERKNAGSLLTRSLAEIVKKDDFVLDSEYLVTLLVVVPKLNHNDWIKQYETLAEMVVPRSSNVLSEDQDSYLCNVTLFRKAVDDFRHKARENKFIVRDFQYNEEEMKADKEEMNRLSTDKKKQFGPLVRWLKVNFSEAFIAWIHVKALRVFVESVLRYGLPVNFQAMLLQPNKKTMKKLREVLHELYKHLDSSAAAIIDWKREHQ
;
A
#
# COMPACT_ATOMS: atom_id res chain seq x y z
N MET A 1 3.54 9.77 -16.30
CA MET A 1 2.83 10.52 -15.25
C MET A 1 2.04 11.63 -15.91
N THR A 2 0.75 11.73 -15.61
CA THR A 2 -0.11 12.83 -16.10
C THR A 2 0.05 14.00 -15.15
N GLU A 3 0.49 15.14 -15.67
CA GLU A 3 0.76 16.34 -14.87
C GLU A 3 -0.35 17.37 -15.13
N PHE A 4 -0.79 18.04 -14.07
CA PHE A 4 -1.76 19.12 -14.14
C PHE A 4 -1.22 20.35 -13.41
N TRP A 5 -1.44 21.51 -13.99
CA TRP A 5 -1.12 22.81 -13.39
C TRP A 5 -2.43 23.49 -13.01
N LEU A 6 -2.60 23.78 -11.72
CA LEU A 6 -3.70 24.59 -11.24
C LEU A 6 -3.22 26.03 -11.09
N ILE A 7 -3.82 26.94 -11.85
CA ILE A 7 -3.44 28.35 -11.89
C ILE A 7 -4.66 29.24 -11.61
N SER A 8 -4.39 30.49 -11.24
CA SER A 8 -5.40 31.52 -11.07
C SER A 8 -4.91 32.82 -11.70
N ALA A 9 -5.86 33.64 -12.16
CA ALA A 9 -5.62 34.97 -12.68
C ALA A 9 -6.77 35.89 -12.27
N PRO A 10 -6.53 37.20 -12.05
CA PRO A 10 -7.59 38.15 -11.70
C PRO A 10 -8.63 38.22 -12.82
N GLY A 11 -9.90 38.39 -12.43
CA GLY A 11 -10.96 38.68 -13.38
C GLY A 11 -10.78 40.11 -13.89
N GLU A 12 -10.37 40.31 -15.14
CA GLU A 12 -10.10 41.66 -15.68
C GLU A 12 -11.36 42.53 -15.65
N LYS A 13 -12.27 42.37 -16.62
CA LYS A 13 -13.64 42.92 -16.51
C LYS A 13 -14.63 41.86 -16.02
N THR A 14 -14.39 40.60 -16.37
CA THR A 14 -15.14 39.43 -15.90
C THR A 14 -14.22 38.21 -15.86
N CYS A 15 -14.50 37.23 -14.99
CA CYS A 15 -13.78 35.95 -14.97
C CYS A 15 -13.87 35.21 -16.32
N GLN A 16 -14.98 35.39 -17.07
CA GLN A 16 -15.17 34.82 -18.39
C GLN A 16 -14.14 35.33 -19.41
N GLN A 17 -13.86 36.64 -19.41
CA GLN A 17 -12.86 37.21 -20.31
C GLN A 17 -11.45 36.72 -19.97
N THR A 18 -11.11 36.62 -18.67
CA THR A 18 -9.84 36.04 -18.24
C THR A 18 -9.70 34.59 -18.72
N TRP A 19 -10.76 33.79 -18.63
CA TRP A 19 -10.80 32.43 -19.18
C TRP A 19 -10.57 32.40 -20.69
N GLU A 20 -11.32 33.19 -21.46
CA GLU A 20 -11.24 33.22 -22.92
C GLU A 20 -9.85 33.65 -23.40
N LYS A 21 -9.27 34.65 -22.74
CA LYS A 21 -7.92 35.15 -23.02
C LYS A 21 -6.86 34.06 -22.80
N LEU A 22 -6.92 33.36 -21.66
CA LEU A 22 -6.00 32.25 -21.39
C LEU A 22 -6.22 31.11 -22.38
N HIS A 23 -7.47 30.68 -22.57
CA HIS A 23 -7.81 29.55 -23.42
C HIS A 23 -7.41 29.80 -24.89
N ALA A 24 -7.55 31.02 -25.37
CA ALA A 24 -7.06 31.43 -26.69
C ALA A 24 -5.54 31.29 -26.79
N ALA A 25 -4.80 31.78 -25.79
CA ALA A 25 -3.34 31.75 -25.77
C ALA A 25 -2.74 30.34 -25.61
N THR A 26 -3.35 29.48 -24.79
CA THR A 26 -2.79 28.16 -24.43
C THR A 26 -3.33 27.02 -25.30
N SER A 27 -4.60 27.05 -25.68
CA SER A 27 -5.28 25.93 -26.35
C SER A 27 -5.54 26.28 -27.82
N LYS A 28 -6.36 27.31 -28.09
CA LYS A 28 -6.88 27.62 -29.43
C LYS A 28 -5.79 27.96 -30.45
N ASN A 29 -4.82 28.78 -30.06
CA ASN A 29 -3.85 29.33 -31.01
C ASN A 29 -2.53 28.55 -31.04
N ASN A 30 -2.22 27.79 -29.99
CA ASN A 30 -0.89 27.20 -29.82
C ASN A 30 -0.90 25.70 -29.44
N ASN A 31 -2.07 25.11 -29.14
CA ASN A 31 -2.22 23.71 -28.73
C ASN A 31 -1.17 23.25 -27.69
N LEU A 32 -0.95 24.06 -26.65
CA LEU A 32 0.10 23.85 -25.64
C LEU A 32 -0.40 23.04 -24.44
N ALA A 33 -1.70 23.11 -24.14
CA ALA A 33 -2.34 22.43 -23.03
C ALA A 33 -3.83 22.22 -23.31
N VAL A 34 -4.43 21.21 -22.69
CA VAL A 34 -5.88 21.13 -22.51
C VAL A 34 -6.24 21.94 -21.27
N SER A 35 -7.25 22.81 -21.37
CA SER A 35 -7.64 23.69 -20.28
C SER A 35 -9.08 23.42 -19.87
N SER A 36 -9.37 23.44 -18.56
CA SER A 36 -10.73 23.48 -18.02
C SER A 36 -10.85 24.55 -16.94
N LYS A 37 -12.07 25.09 -16.75
CA LYS A 37 -12.35 25.94 -15.59
C LYS A 37 -12.31 25.11 -14.32
N PHE A 38 -11.77 25.67 -13.26
CA PHE A 38 -11.77 25.05 -11.94
C PHE A 38 -12.67 25.89 -11.03
N ASN A 39 -13.90 25.40 -10.81
CA ASN A 39 -14.94 26.18 -10.15
C ASN A 39 -14.75 26.15 -8.63
N ILE A 40 -14.32 27.29 -8.08
CA ILE A 40 -14.23 27.52 -6.63
C ILE A 40 -15.39 28.45 -6.24
N PRO A 41 -16.24 28.09 -5.26
CA PRO A 41 -17.34 28.93 -4.84
C PRO A 41 -16.84 30.14 -4.04
N ASP A 42 -17.74 31.09 -3.81
CA ASP A 42 -17.47 32.18 -2.87
C ASP A 42 -17.37 31.63 -1.45
N LEU A 43 -16.16 31.63 -0.91
CA LEU A 43 -15.87 31.22 0.46
C LEU A 43 -15.75 32.44 1.36
N LYS A 44 -16.08 32.27 2.65
CA LYS A 44 -16.03 33.34 3.63
C LYS A 44 -14.60 33.83 3.86
N VAL A 45 -14.29 35.03 3.35
CA VAL A 45 -13.00 35.69 3.57
C VAL A 45 -12.86 36.15 5.02
N GLY A 46 -11.71 35.88 5.64
CA GLY A 46 -11.34 36.35 6.97
C GLY A 46 -10.58 37.68 6.95
N THR A 47 -9.88 38.01 8.03
CA THR A 47 -8.92 39.12 8.03
C THR A 47 -7.66 38.75 7.26
N LEU A 48 -6.89 39.76 6.82
CA LEU A 48 -5.64 39.54 6.09
C LEU A 48 -4.64 38.70 6.91
N ASP A 49 -4.49 39.01 8.20
CA ASP A 49 -3.64 38.28 9.14
C ASP A 49 -3.98 36.78 9.20
N VAL A 50 -5.28 36.46 9.28
CA VAL A 50 -5.78 35.08 9.26
C VAL A 50 -5.47 34.39 7.93
N LEU A 51 -5.58 35.09 6.80
CA LEU A 51 -5.28 34.53 5.48
C LEU A 51 -3.78 34.22 5.31
N VAL A 52 -2.90 35.08 5.81
CA VAL A 52 -1.44 34.86 5.78
C VAL A 52 -1.08 33.61 6.59
N GLY A 53 -1.54 33.52 7.85
CA GLY A 53 -1.32 32.33 8.66
C GLY A 53 -1.91 31.05 8.05
N LEU A 54 -3.09 31.16 7.43
CA LEU A 54 -3.75 30.03 6.78
C LEU A 54 -3.01 29.56 5.52
N SER A 55 -2.30 30.43 4.79
CA SER A 55 -1.52 30.00 3.61
C SER A 55 -0.44 28.98 3.98
N ASP A 56 0.31 29.25 5.05
CA ASP A 56 1.34 28.33 5.57
C ASP A 56 0.73 27.04 6.12
N GLU A 57 -0.38 27.13 6.85
CA GLU A 57 -1.11 25.96 7.37
C GLU A 57 -1.63 25.07 6.24
N LEU A 58 -2.21 25.67 5.20
CA LEU A 58 -2.72 24.93 4.04
C LEU A 58 -1.59 24.30 3.22
N ALA A 59 -0.40 24.90 3.16
CA ALA A 59 0.75 24.28 2.52
C ALA A 59 1.21 23.01 3.25
N LYS A 60 1.25 23.04 4.59
CA LYS A 60 1.54 21.85 5.42
C LYS A 60 0.45 20.80 5.27
N LEU A 61 -0.82 21.22 5.30
CA LEU A 61 -1.96 20.33 5.13
C LEU A 61 -1.92 19.66 3.76
N ASP A 62 -1.66 20.39 2.68
CA ASP A 62 -1.56 19.84 1.32
C ASP A 62 -0.51 18.75 1.20
N ALA A 63 0.70 18.98 1.74
CA ALA A 63 1.77 17.99 1.75
C ALA A 63 1.40 16.75 2.58
N PHE A 64 0.74 16.95 3.72
CA PHE A 64 0.25 15.86 4.56
C PHE A 64 -0.82 15.02 3.83
N VAL A 65 -1.84 15.66 3.26
CA VAL A 65 -2.92 14.95 2.56
C VAL A 65 -2.38 14.21 1.34
N GLU A 66 -1.48 14.82 0.56
CA GLU A 66 -0.78 14.15 -0.54
C GLU A 66 -0.06 12.88 -0.07
N GLY A 67 0.65 12.98 1.07
CA GLY A 67 1.33 11.84 1.68
C GLY A 67 0.37 10.71 2.04
N VAL A 68 -0.79 11.02 2.62
CA VAL A 68 -1.82 10.03 2.98
C VAL A 68 -2.42 9.39 1.73
N VAL A 69 -2.79 10.17 0.71
CA VAL A 69 -3.31 9.65 -0.57
C VAL A 69 -2.32 8.67 -1.19
N LYS A 70 -1.03 9.02 -1.24
CA LYS A 70 0.02 8.14 -1.77
C LYS A 70 0.19 6.87 -0.95
N LYS A 71 0.15 6.96 0.39
CA LYS A 71 0.22 5.77 1.27
C LYS A 71 -0.96 4.82 1.03
N VAL A 72 -2.19 5.34 0.94
CA VAL A 72 -3.38 4.51 0.67
C VAL A 72 -3.28 3.84 -0.70
N ALA A 73 -2.87 4.60 -1.73
CA ALA A 73 -2.69 4.06 -3.08
C ALA A 73 -1.60 2.99 -3.16
N GLN A 74 -0.46 3.22 -2.50
CA GLN A 74 0.63 2.24 -2.43
C GLN A 74 0.18 0.98 -1.70
N TYR A 75 -0.51 1.13 -0.56
CA TYR A 75 -0.97 -0.03 0.19
C TYR A 75 -2.06 -0.83 -0.56
N MET A 76 -2.91 -0.16 -1.36
CA MET A 76 -3.79 -0.85 -2.30
C MET A 76 -3.01 -1.71 -3.30
N ALA A 77 -1.90 -1.18 -3.83
CA ALA A 77 -1.04 -1.94 -4.75
C ALA A 77 -0.35 -3.13 -4.07
N ASP A 78 0.05 -2.98 -2.81
CA ASP A 78 0.67 -4.05 -2.03
C ASP A 78 -0.33 -5.17 -1.68
N VAL A 79 -1.59 -4.81 -1.38
CA VAL A 79 -2.66 -5.77 -1.12
C VAL A 79 -3.07 -6.51 -2.41
N LEU A 80 -3.02 -5.84 -3.56
CA LEU A 80 -3.32 -6.40 -4.89
C LEU A 80 -2.06 -6.87 -5.64
N GLU A 81 -1.05 -7.37 -4.92
CA GLU A 81 0.24 -7.77 -5.52
C GLU A 81 0.09 -8.80 -6.67
N ASP A 82 -0.91 -9.71 -6.55
CA ASP A 82 -1.25 -10.74 -7.53
C ASP A 82 -2.18 -10.22 -8.65
N SER A 83 -2.60 -8.96 -8.62
CA SER A 83 -3.54 -8.34 -9.57
C SER A 83 -3.25 -6.85 -9.76
N LYS A 84 -1.98 -6.53 -10.08
CA LYS A 84 -1.49 -5.14 -10.22
C LYS A 84 -2.22 -4.34 -11.30
N ASP A 85 -2.69 -5.02 -12.34
CA ASP A 85 -3.52 -4.47 -13.41
C ASP A 85 -4.82 -3.84 -12.88
N LYS A 86 -5.39 -4.43 -11.82
CA LYS A 86 -6.64 -3.94 -11.21
C LYS A 86 -6.44 -2.75 -10.29
N VAL A 87 -5.21 -2.34 -9.95
CA VAL A 87 -4.98 -1.24 -9.02
C VAL A 87 -5.63 0.05 -9.51
N GLN A 88 -5.47 0.38 -10.80
CA GLN A 88 -6.04 1.62 -11.36
C GLN A 88 -7.58 1.61 -11.37
N GLU A 89 -8.20 0.44 -11.53
CA GLU A 89 -9.67 0.28 -11.46
C GLU A 89 -10.22 0.54 -10.06
N ASN A 90 -9.37 0.45 -9.03
CA ASN A 90 -9.73 0.62 -7.63
C ASN A 90 -9.42 2.03 -7.11
N LEU A 91 -8.57 2.79 -7.80
CA LEU A 91 -8.15 4.14 -7.43
C LEU A 91 -9.02 5.18 -8.15
N LEU A 92 -10.29 5.25 -7.74
CA LEU A 92 -11.30 6.17 -8.27
C LEU A 92 -11.66 7.23 -7.23
N ALA A 93 -12.13 8.39 -7.71
CA ALA A 93 -12.69 9.45 -6.86
C ALA A 93 -14.18 9.59 -7.18
N ASN A 94 -15.06 9.36 -6.20
CA ASN A 94 -16.52 9.32 -6.38
C ASN A 94 -16.98 8.41 -7.55
N GLY A 95 -16.29 7.28 -7.74
CA GLY A 95 -16.62 6.31 -8.78
C GLY A 95 -16.20 6.70 -10.20
N VAL A 96 -15.53 7.84 -10.39
CA VAL A 96 -14.94 8.24 -11.67
C VAL A 96 -13.41 8.23 -11.59
N ASP A 97 -12.74 8.15 -12.74
CA ASP A 97 -11.28 8.23 -12.78
C ASP A 97 -10.79 9.62 -12.33
N LEU A 98 -9.55 9.67 -11.86
CA LEU A 98 -8.99 10.88 -11.24
C LEU A 98 -8.90 12.06 -12.21
N VAL A 99 -8.66 11.81 -13.49
CA VAL A 99 -8.56 12.86 -14.51
C VAL A 99 -9.95 13.46 -14.78
N THR A 100 -10.96 12.61 -14.94
CA THR A 100 -12.34 13.06 -15.08
C THR A 100 -12.81 13.82 -13.84
N TYR A 101 -12.45 13.36 -12.63
CA TYR A 101 -12.80 14.05 -11.38
C TYR A 101 -12.25 15.48 -11.34
N ILE A 102 -10.94 15.67 -11.57
CA ILE A 102 -10.31 17.00 -11.46
C ILE A 102 -10.73 17.95 -12.59
N THR A 103 -10.97 17.43 -13.80
CA THR A 103 -11.39 18.26 -14.95
C THR A 103 -12.83 18.74 -14.83
N ARG A 104 -13.66 18.04 -14.04
CA ARG A 104 -15.05 18.37 -13.74
C ARG A 104 -15.28 18.68 -12.27
N PHE A 105 -14.24 19.15 -11.57
CA PHE A 105 -14.30 19.43 -10.14
C PHE A 105 -15.47 20.35 -9.80
N GLN A 106 -16.20 19.97 -8.76
CA GLN A 106 -17.18 20.79 -8.09
C GLN A 106 -16.93 20.72 -6.58
N TRP A 107 -17.15 21.85 -5.92
CA TRP A 107 -17.01 21.93 -4.48
C TRP A 107 -18.09 21.12 -3.76
N ASP A 108 -17.67 20.24 -2.86
CA ASP A 108 -18.56 19.43 -2.02
C ASP A 108 -19.10 20.28 -0.87
N MET A 109 -20.22 20.95 -1.12
CA MET A 109 -20.88 21.82 -0.12
C MET A 109 -21.46 21.04 1.07
N ALA A 110 -21.71 19.73 0.91
CA ALA A 110 -22.25 18.91 1.99
C ALA A 110 -21.16 18.58 3.02
N LYS A 111 -19.95 18.27 2.56
CA LYS A 111 -18.80 18.01 3.44
C LYS A 111 -18.10 19.28 3.91
N TYR A 112 -18.04 20.29 3.05
CA TYR A 112 -17.30 21.53 3.29
C TYR A 112 -18.21 22.76 3.10
N PRO A 113 -19.05 23.11 4.09
CA PRO A 113 -20.06 24.14 3.91
C PRO A 113 -19.45 25.54 3.68
N ILE A 114 -19.81 26.20 2.58
CA ILE A 114 -19.25 27.52 2.18
C ILE A 114 -19.52 28.65 3.19
N LYS A 115 -20.50 28.46 4.09
CA LYS A 115 -20.85 29.43 5.15
C LYS A 115 -19.87 29.41 6.32
N GLN A 116 -19.07 28.36 6.47
CA GLN A 116 -18.07 28.25 7.53
C GLN A 116 -16.81 29.05 7.19
N SER A 117 -16.00 29.36 8.21
CA SER A 117 -14.71 30.00 7.98
C SER A 117 -13.74 29.04 7.27
N LEU A 118 -12.80 29.60 6.50
CA LEU A 118 -11.77 28.82 5.81
C LEU A 118 -10.98 27.93 6.78
N LYS A 119 -10.65 28.46 7.98
CA LYS A 119 -9.98 27.72 9.06
C LYS A 119 -10.77 26.50 9.51
N ASN A 120 -12.07 26.65 9.73
CA ASN A 120 -12.91 25.53 10.16
C ASN A 120 -13.00 24.45 9.06
N ILE A 121 -13.09 24.86 7.79
CA ILE A 121 -13.08 23.92 6.66
C ILE A 121 -11.74 23.16 6.60
N SER A 122 -10.61 23.85 6.74
CA SER A 122 -9.29 23.18 6.77
C SER A 122 -9.14 22.22 7.95
N GLU A 123 -9.68 22.55 9.12
CA GLU A 123 -9.67 21.68 10.30
C GLU A 123 -10.54 20.43 10.10
N ILE A 124 -11.72 20.56 9.47
CA ILE A 124 -12.57 19.42 9.09
C ILE A 124 -11.81 18.47 8.16
N ILE A 125 -11.14 19.01 7.13
CA ILE A 125 -10.32 18.22 6.21
C ILE A 125 -9.17 17.54 6.96
N ALA A 126 -8.42 18.28 7.76
CA ALA A 126 -7.28 17.77 8.52
C ALA A 126 -7.69 16.61 9.44
N LYS A 127 -8.81 16.77 10.17
CA LYS A 127 -9.35 15.73 11.05
C LYS A 127 -9.77 14.49 10.27
N GLY A 128 -10.48 14.67 9.16
CA GLY A 128 -10.93 13.57 8.31
C GLY A 128 -9.77 12.76 7.74
N VAL A 129 -8.74 13.44 7.19
CA VAL A 129 -7.57 12.76 6.62
C VAL A 129 -6.69 12.12 7.70
N THR A 130 -6.58 12.74 8.88
CA THR A 130 -5.85 12.14 10.02
C THR A 130 -6.51 10.83 10.49
N GLN A 131 -7.84 10.78 10.53
CA GLN A 131 -8.58 9.56 10.83
C GLN A 131 -8.28 8.46 9.81
N ILE A 132 -8.27 8.81 8.52
CA ILE A 132 -7.91 7.87 7.43
C ILE A 132 -6.48 7.32 7.62
N ASP A 133 -5.49 8.18 7.91
CA ASP A 133 -4.09 7.74 8.11
C ASP A 133 -3.95 6.80 9.31
N ASN A 134 -4.64 7.09 10.42
CA ASN A 134 -4.61 6.25 11.63
C ASN A 134 -5.30 4.90 11.41
N ASP A 135 -6.48 4.90 10.79
CA ASP A 135 -7.22 3.68 10.49
C ASP A 135 -6.47 2.79 9.48
N LEU A 136 -5.80 3.41 8.49
CA LEU A 136 -4.92 2.70 7.56
C LEU A 136 -3.80 1.98 8.30
N LYS A 137 -3.09 2.66 9.21
CA LYS A 137 -2.00 2.05 9.99
C LYS A 137 -2.48 0.84 10.80
N SER A 138 -3.61 0.98 11.49
CA SER A 138 -4.19 -0.09 12.31
C SER A 138 -4.58 -1.30 11.45
N ARG A 139 -5.33 -1.08 10.38
CA ARG A 139 -5.78 -2.15 9.47
C ARG A 139 -4.62 -2.81 8.74
N ALA A 140 -3.65 -2.02 8.30
CA ALA A 140 -2.47 -2.51 7.60
C ALA A 140 -1.62 -3.41 8.51
N SER A 141 -1.40 -2.97 9.76
CA SER A 141 -0.70 -3.78 10.77
C SER A 141 -1.40 -5.12 11.00
N ALA A 142 -2.72 -5.11 11.22
CA ALA A 142 -3.49 -6.33 11.44
C ALA A 142 -3.42 -7.31 10.25
N TYR A 143 -3.61 -6.81 9.03
CA TYR A 143 -3.56 -7.66 7.83
C TYR A 143 -2.15 -8.18 7.53
N ASN A 144 -1.12 -7.34 7.71
CA ASN A 144 0.27 -7.73 7.50
C ASN A 144 0.73 -8.76 8.54
N ASN A 145 0.26 -8.67 9.79
CA ASN A 145 0.53 -9.69 10.80
C ASN A 145 -0.06 -11.05 10.41
N LEU A 146 -1.30 -11.08 9.92
CA LEU A 146 -1.91 -12.31 9.39
C LEU A 146 -1.11 -12.88 8.21
N LYS A 147 -0.73 -12.03 7.25
CA LYS A 147 0.09 -12.43 6.08
C LYS A 147 1.45 -12.98 6.52
N GLY A 148 2.12 -12.30 7.45
CA GLY A 148 3.43 -12.72 7.96
C GLY A 148 3.39 -14.02 8.75
N ASN A 149 2.37 -14.22 9.60
CA ASN A 149 2.18 -15.47 10.33
C ASN A 149 1.92 -16.64 9.39
N LEU A 150 1.07 -16.45 8.39
CA LEU A 150 0.80 -17.48 7.38
C LEU A 150 2.06 -17.82 6.58
N GLN A 151 2.80 -16.82 6.10
CA GLN A 151 4.04 -17.02 5.34
C GLN A 151 5.11 -17.74 6.17
N ASN A 152 5.18 -17.47 7.47
CA ASN A 152 6.09 -18.18 8.38
C ASN A 152 5.75 -19.67 8.50
N LEU A 153 4.46 -20.03 8.58
CA LEU A 153 4.02 -21.43 8.59
C LEU A 153 4.26 -22.11 7.23
N GLU A 154 3.92 -21.43 6.13
CA GLU A 154 4.16 -21.94 4.77
C GLU A 154 5.65 -22.23 4.56
N ARG A 155 6.54 -21.36 5.04
CA ARG A 155 7.99 -21.57 4.96
C ARG A 155 8.47 -22.76 5.77
N LYS A 156 7.87 -23.05 6.94
CA LYS A 156 8.20 -24.26 7.72
C LYS A 156 7.82 -25.54 6.96
N ASN A 157 6.76 -25.49 6.15
CA ASN A 157 6.29 -26.64 5.38
C ASN A 157 6.95 -26.77 3.99
N ALA A 158 7.68 -25.74 3.55
CA ALA A 158 8.45 -25.72 2.31
C ALA A 158 9.92 -26.15 2.52
N GLY A 159 10.57 -26.59 1.45
CA GLY A 159 12.00 -26.99 1.45
C GLY A 159 12.20 -28.48 1.16
N SER A 160 13.45 -28.94 1.28
CA SER A 160 13.79 -30.36 1.14
C SER A 160 13.39 -31.16 2.38
N LEU A 161 13.37 -32.48 2.28
CA LEU A 161 13.09 -33.40 3.40
C LEU A 161 14.03 -33.20 4.59
N LEU A 162 15.19 -32.59 4.35
CA LEU A 162 16.18 -32.25 5.37
C LEU A 162 15.75 -31.10 6.29
N THR A 163 14.96 -30.16 5.79
CA THR A 163 14.67 -28.90 6.53
C THR A 163 13.19 -28.66 6.75
N ARG A 164 12.32 -29.14 5.86
CA ARG A 164 10.87 -28.95 5.96
C ARG A 164 10.27 -29.71 7.14
N SER A 165 9.11 -29.25 7.61
CA SER A 165 8.27 -30.00 8.53
C SER A 165 7.88 -31.35 7.93
N LEU A 166 7.98 -32.40 8.74
CA LEU A 166 7.62 -33.76 8.35
C LEU A 166 6.16 -34.10 8.72
N ALA A 167 5.47 -33.20 9.42
CA ALA A 167 4.10 -33.38 9.90
C ALA A 167 3.08 -33.66 8.79
N GLU A 168 3.29 -33.16 7.57
CA GLU A 168 2.41 -33.43 6.43
C GLU A 168 2.78 -34.70 5.64
N ILE A 169 3.94 -35.29 5.95
CA ILE A 169 4.51 -36.42 5.20
C ILE A 169 4.22 -37.73 5.92
N VAL A 170 4.43 -37.74 7.24
CA VAL A 170 4.39 -38.97 8.03
C VAL A 170 3.00 -39.23 8.59
N LYS A 171 2.71 -40.52 8.80
CA LYS A 171 1.43 -41.04 9.32
C LYS A 171 1.69 -41.81 10.60
N LYS A 172 0.62 -42.02 11.37
CA LYS A 172 0.65 -42.81 12.61
C LYS A 172 1.31 -44.18 12.42
N ASP A 173 0.94 -44.86 11.34
CA ASP A 173 1.42 -46.22 11.02
C ASP A 173 2.91 -46.29 10.68
N ASP A 174 3.56 -45.15 10.42
CA ASP A 174 4.99 -45.09 10.16
C ASP A 174 5.82 -45.25 11.45
N PHE A 175 5.20 -45.22 12.63
CA PHE A 175 5.86 -45.24 13.94
C PHE A 175 5.37 -46.35 14.85
N VAL A 176 6.31 -46.94 15.59
CA VAL A 176 6.00 -47.70 16.82
C VAL A 176 5.75 -46.72 17.96
N LEU A 177 4.48 -46.55 18.34
CA LEU A 177 4.04 -45.69 19.44
C LEU A 177 3.90 -46.48 20.75
N ASP A 178 3.86 -45.76 21.87
CA ASP A 178 3.61 -46.29 23.23
C ASP A 178 4.52 -47.45 23.68
N SER A 179 5.70 -47.59 23.06
CA SER A 179 6.69 -48.58 23.46
C SER A 179 7.70 -48.02 24.46
N GLU A 180 7.85 -48.72 25.58
CA GLU A 180 8.87 -48.43 26.59
C GLU A 180 10.29 -48.68 26.05
N TYR A 181 10.46 -49.62 25.12
CA TYR A 181 11.76 -50.08 24.67
C TYR A 181 12.11 -49.70 23.24
N LEU A 182 11.12 -49.57 22.35
CA LEU A 182 11.32 -49.27 20.94
C LEU A 182 11.03 -47.80 20.65
N VAL A 183 11.72 -47.29 19.64
CA VAL A 183 11.48 -45.97 19.04
C VAL A 183 11.65 -46.08 17.53
N THR A 184 10.91 -45.26 16.81
CA THR A 184 11.09 -45.12 15.36
C THR A 184 11.74 -43.77 15.06
N LEU A 185 12.84 -43.79 14.33
CA LEU A 185 13.54 -42.60 13.88
C LEU A 185 13.24 -42.37 12.39
N LEU A 186 13.29 -41.09 11.99
CA LEU A 186 13.22 -40.70 10.60
C LEU A 186 14.62 -40.36 10.10
N VAL A 187 14.98 -40.87 8.92
CA VAL A 187 16.32 -40.71 8.35
C VAL A 187 16.21 -40.20 6.92
N VAL A 188 16.90 -39.09 6.65
CA VAL A 188 17.06 -38.55 5.31
C VAL A 188 18.31 -39.19 4.69
N VAL A 189 18.09 -39.90 3.59
CA VAL A 189 19.08 -40.70 2.89
C VAL A 189 19.25 -40.14 1.47
N PRO A 190 20.45 -39.66 1.07
CA PRO A 190 20.67 -39.22 -0.30
C PRO A 190 20.36 -40.34 -1.31
N LYS A 191 19.72 -40.02 -2.44
CA LYS A 191 19.35 -41.04 -3.45
C LYS A 191 20.56 -41.85 -3.93
N LEU A 192 21.71 -41.19 -4.06
CA LEU A 192 22.98 -41.81 -4.43
C LEU A 192 23.43 -42.90 -3.45
N ASN A 193 23.05 -42.79 -2.17
CA ASN A 193 23.47 -43.68 -1.10
C ASN A 193 22.33 -44.60 -0.62
N HIS A 194 21.19 -44.63 -1.33
CA HIS A 194 20.03 -45.42 -0.90
C HIS A 194 20.32 -46.93 -0.87
N ASN A 195 21.06 -47.43 -1.86
CA ASN A 195 21.46 -48.84 -1.90
C ASN A 195 22.38 -49.20 -0.72
N ASP A 196 23.23 -48.27 -0.29
CA ASP A 196 24.11 -48.49 0.85
C ASP A 196 23.30 -48.49 2.15
N TRP A 197 22.34 -47.56 2.29
CA TRP A 197 21.38 -47.55 3.41
C TRP A 197 20.70 -48.91 3.60
N ILE A 198 20.08 -49.45 2.55
CA ILE A 198 19.35 -50.72 2.63
C ILE A 198 20.26 -51.88 3.03
N LYS A 199 21.53 -51.88 2.60
CA LYS A 199 22.49 -52.94 2.94
C LYS A 199 23.01 -52.87 4.37
N GLN A 200 23.05 -51.70 4.98
CA GLN A 200 23.81 -51.49 6.21
C GLN A 200 23.00 -51.03 7.42
N TYR A 201 21.79 -50.47 7.24
CA TYR A 201 21.04 -49.86 8.35
C TYR A 201 20.79 -50.83 9.51
N GLU A 202 20.56 -52.11 9.21
CA GLU A 202 20.33 -53.17 10.19
C GLU A 202 21.54 -53.44 11.09
N THR A 203 22.73 -53.07 10.64
CA THR A 203 24.01 -53.31 11.32
C THR A 203 24.74 -52.03 11.70
N LEU A 204 24.13 -50.85 11.51
CA LEU A 204 24.76 -49.56 11.85
C LEU A 204 25.00 -49.43 13.36
N ALA A 205 24.10 -49.98 14.18
CA ALA A 205 24.20 -50.05 15.63
C ALA A 205 23.61 -51.37 16.11
N GLU A 206 23.92 -51.75 17.35
CA GLU A 206 23.24 -52.88 17.97
C GLU A 206 21.76 -52.56 18.20
N MET A 207 20.91 -53.60 18.22
CA MET A 207 19.49 -53.49 18.56
C MET A 207 18.64 -52.65 17.59
N VAL A 208 19.03 -52.64 16.32
CA VAL A 208 18.16 -52.23 15.22
C VAL A 208 17.20 -53.38 14.90
N VAL A 209 15.92 -53.07 14.65
CA VAL A 209 14.93 -54.09 14.25
C VAL A 209 15.11 -54.38 12.75
N PRO A 210 15.45 -55.62 12.36
CA PRO A 210 15.59 -55.96 10.94
C PRO A 210 14.29 -55.78 10.18
N ARG A 211 14.39 -55.42 8.89
CA ARG A 211 13.26 -55.16 7.97
C ARG A 211 12.30 -54.06 8.43
N SER A 212 12.72 -53.18 9.33
CA SER A 212 11.91 -52.06 9.82
C SER A 212 11.98 -50.79 8.97
N SER A 213 12.93 -50.67 8.04
CA SER A 213 13.10 -49.44 7.25
C SER A 213 12.30 -49.45 5.96
N ASN A 214 11.45 -48.44 5.80
CA ASN A 214 10.65 -48.19 4.61
C ASN A 214 10.80 -46.74 4.15
N VAL A 215 10.70 -46.51 2.84
CA VAL A 215 10.64 -45.16 2.26
C VAL A 215 9.24 -44.58 2.48
N LEU A 216 9.16 -43.45 3.16
CA LEU A 216 7.91 -42.74 3.43
C LEU A 216 7.60 -41.68 2.37
N SER A 217 8.64 -40.99 1.88
CA SER A 217 8.55 -39.96 0.85
C SER A 217 9.90 -39.76 0.18
N GLU A 218 9.91 -39.15 -1.01
CA GLU A 218 11.12 -38.72 -1.69
C GLU A 218 11.02 -37.26 -2.14
N ASP A 219 12.15 -36.58 -2.25
CA ASP A 219 12.29 -35.31 -2.96
C ASP A 219 13.24 -35.49 -4.16
N GLN A 220 13.79 -34.39 -4.68
CA GLN A 220 14.71 -34.47 -5.82
C GLN A 220 16.01 -35.22 -5.48
N ASP A 221 16.50 -35.10 -4.25
CA ASP A 221 17.86 -35.47 -3.87
C ASP A 221 17.93 -36.59 -2.83
N SER A 222 16.85 -36.82 -2.08
CA SER A 222 16.83 -37.73 -0.93
C SER A 222 15.54 -38.53 -0.79
N TYR A 223 15.65 -39.64 -0.05
CA TYR A 223 14.54 -40.39 0.53
C TYR A 223 14.39 -40.05 2.02
N LEU A 224 13.16 -39.98 2.50
CA LEU A 224 12.83 -40.02 3.91
C LEU A 224 12.44 -41.45 4.26
N CYS A 225 13.23 -42.10 5.11
CA CYS A 225 12.97 -43.46 5.57
C CYS A 225 12.62 -43.47 7.05
N ASN A 226 11.79 -44.42 7.49
CA ASN A 226 11.72 -44.77 8.91
C ASN A 226 12.73 -45.87 9.26
N VAL A 227 13.03 -46.04 10.55
CA VAL A 227 13.77 -47.17 11.10
C VAL A 227 13.39 -47.38 12.56
N THR A 228 13.10 -48.61 12.95
CA THR A 228 12.77 -48.96 14.34
C THR A 228 13.97 -49.59 15.01
N LEU A 229 14.28 -49.15 16.23
CA LEU A 229 15.38 -49.64 17.05
C LEU A 229 15.05 -49.48 18.53
N PHE A 230 15.88 -50.08 19.39
CA PHE A 230 15.75 -49.89 20.82
C PHE A 230 16.19 -48.48 21.24
N ARG A 231 15.47 -47.89 22.20
CA ARG A 231 15.75 -46.53 22.71
C ARG A 231 17.18 -46.35 23.18
N LYS A 232 17.78 -47.36 23.82
CA LYS A 232 19.18 -47.33 24.29
C LYS A 232 20.22 -47.26 23.17
N ALA A 233 19.84 -47.56 21.93
CA ALA A 233 20.73 -47.54 20.76
C ALA A 233 20.64 -46.25 19.94
N VAL A 234 19.77 -45.30 20.31
CA VAL A 234 19.49 -44.10 19.50
C VAL A 234 20.73 -43.26 19.25
N ASP A 235 21.53 -42.99 20.28
CA ASP A 235 22.70 -42.11 20.17
C ASP A 235 23.81 -42.75 19.32
N ASP A 236 24.07 -44.03 19.51
CA ASP A 236 25.03 -44.80 18.70
C ASP A 236 24.57 -44.87 17.24
N PHE A 237 23.29 -45.16 17.01
CA PHE A 237 22.71 -45.16 15.67
C PHE A 237 22.80 -43.79 15.00
N ARG A 238 22.48 -42.70 15.71
CA ARG A 238 22.62 -41.32 15.20
C ARG A 238 24.06 -41.01 14.81
N HIS A 239 25.03 -41.43 15.63
CA HIS A 239 26.45 -41.25 15.35
C HIS A 239 26.88 -42.02 14.08
N LYS A 240 26.54 -43.31 14.00
CA LYS A 240 26.89 -44.19 12.87
C LYS A 240 26.18 -43.83 11.57
N ALA A 241 24.92 -43.41 11.65
CA ALA A 241 24.19 -42.85 10.53
C ALA A 241 24.92 -41.63 9.95
N ARG A 242 25.37 -40.71 10.82
CA ARG A 242 26.09 -39.49 10.40
C ARG A 242 27.44 -39.80 9.75
N GLU A 243 28.20 -40.77 10.26
CA GLU A 243 29.46 -41.23 9.64
C GLU A 243 29.24 -41.71 8.20
N ASN A 244 28.08 -42.31 7.93
CA ASN A 244 27.67 -42.80 6.61
C ASN A 244 26.89 -41.77 5.77
N LYS A 245 26.88 -40.50 6.19
CA LYS A 245 26.19 -39.37 5.53
C LYS A 245 24.66 -39.53 5.50
N PHE A 246 24.09 -40.29 6.42
CA PHE A 246 22.65 -40.33 6.66
C PHE A 246 22.29 -39.36 7.78
N ILE A 247 21.20 -38.63 7.60
CA ILE A 247 20.81 -37.59 8.55
C ILE A 247 19.55 -38.04 9.29
N VAL A 248 19.69 -38.38 10.56
CA VAL A 248 18.55 -38.65 11.43
C VAL A 248 17.85 -37.32 11.75
N ARG A 249 16.58 -37.20 11.39
CA ARG A 249 15.75 -36.03 11.69
C ARG A 249 15.28 -36.12 13.13
N ASP A 250 15.37 -34.99 13.84
CA ASP A 250 14.79 -34.87 15.17
C ASP A 250 13.28 -34.64 15.01
N PHE A 251 12.51 -35.70 15.21
CA PHE A 251 11.07 -35.70 15.03
C PHE A 251 10.43 -36.68 16.00
N GLN A 252 9.42 -36.21 16.72
CA GLN A 252 8.58 -37.04 17.56
C GLN A 252 7.15 -36.94 17.03
N TYR A 253 6.56 -38.10 16.73
CA TYR A 253 5.18 -38.13 16.24
C TYR A 253 4.23 -37.70 17.37
N ASN A 254 3.48 -36.63 17.14
CA ASN A 254 2.43 -36.14 18.02
C ASN A 254 1.22 -35.74 17.17
N GLU A 255 0.18 -36.59 17.22
CA GLU A 255 -1.03 -36.40 16.42
C GLU A 255 -1.79 -35.12 16.80
N GLU A 256 -1.76 -34.72 18.07
CA GLU A 256 -2.43 -33.52 18.56
C GLU A 256 -1.74 -32.24 18.06
N GLU A 257 -0.42 -32.17 18.16
CA GLU A 257 0.37 -31.03 17.67
C GLU A 257 0.26 -30.89 16.14
N MET A 258 0.40 -31.99 15.41
CA MET A 258 0.28 -31.98 13.94
C MET A 258 -1.10 -31.51 13.48
N LYS A 259 -2.16 -31.95 14.18
CA LYS A 259 -3.52 -31.50 13.91
C LYS A 259 -3.70 -30.01 14.24
N ALA A 260 -3.19 -29.55 15.38
CA ALA A 260 -3.25 -28.15 15.80
C ALA A 260 -2.55 -27.23 14.79
N ASP A 261 -1.36 -27.59 14.31
CA ASP A 261 -0.62 -26.81 13.30
C ASP A 261 -1.38 -26.71 11.97
N LYS A 262 -2.01 -27.80 11.53
CA LYS A 262 -2.84 -27.83 10.32
C LYS A 262 -4.11 -26.99 10.47
N GLU A 263 -4.77 -27.08 11.62
CA GLU A 263 -5.93 -26.25 11.95
C GLU A 263 -5.56 -24.77 11.98
N GLU A 264 -4.41 -24.42 12.57
CA GLU A 264 -3.89 -23.05 12.62
C GLU A 264 -3.63 -22.48 11.23
N MET A 265 -2.95 -23.24 10.36
CA MET A 265 -2.67 -22.83 8.98
C MET A 265 -3.98 -22.60 8.20
N ASN A 266 -4.95 -23.50 8.33
CA ASN A 266 -6.26 -23.35 7.69
C ASN A 266 -7.04 -22.14 8.23
N ARG A 267 -6.97 -21.90 9.54
CA ARG A 267 -7.58 -20.74 10.20
C ARG A 267 -6.99 -19.45 9.66
N LEU A 268 -5.66 -19.30 9.67
CA LEU A 268 -4.97 -18.11 9.18
C LEU A 268 -5.23 -17.86 7.69
N SER A 269 -5.24 -18.91 6.86
CA SER A 269 -5.57 -18.79 5.43
C SER A 269 -7.01 -18.31 5.22
N THR A 270 -7.96 -18.83 6.01
CA THR A 270 -9.37 -18.42 5.96
C THR A 270 -9.55 -16.99 6.44
N ASP A 271 -8.91 -16.60 7.54
CA ASP A 271 -8.97 -15.26 8.10
C ASP A 271 -8.36 -14.23 7.13
N LYS A 272 -7.22 -14.54 6.51
CA LYS A 272 -6.62 -13.69 5.46
C LYS A 272 -7.61 -13.45 4.32
N LYS A 273 -8.23 -14.52 3.78
CA LYS A 273 -9.24 -14.41 2.70
C LYS A 273 -10.46 -13.60 3.15
N LYS A 274 -10.93 -13.81 4.38
CA LYS A 274 -12.08 -13.10 4.96
C LYS A 274 -11.81 -11.60 5.14
N GLN A 275 -10.59 -11.23 5.53
CA GLN A 275 -10.19 -9.83 5.73
C GLN A 275 -9.89 -9.11 4.42
N PHE A 276 -9.44 -9.82 3.39
CA PHE A 276 -9.03 -9.24 2.10
C PHE A 276 -10.13 -8.39 1.45
N GLY A 277 -11.33 -8.95 1.26
CA GLY A 277 -12.44 -8.25 0.60
C GLY A 277 -12.85 -6.95 1.29
N PRO A 278 -13.15 -6.99 2.61
CA PRO A 278 -13.43 -5.79 3.40
C PRO A 278 -12.29 -4.77 3.39
N LEU A 279 -11.03 -5.21 3.46
CA LEU A 279 -9.87 -4.32 3.40
C LEU A 279 -9.79 -3.58 2.07
N VAL A 280 -9.90 -4.29 0.95
CA VAL A 280 -9.89 -3.68 -0.39
C VAL A 280 -11.04 -2.68 -0.53
N ARG A 281 -12.25 -3.03 -0.09
CA ARG A 281 -13.40 -2.10 -0.12
C ARG A 281 -13.15 -0.85 0.72
N TRP A 282 -12.58 -1.01 1.90
CA TRP A 282 -12.22 0.10 2.78
C TRP A 282 -11.17 1.00 2.13
N LEU A 283 -10.13 0.43 1.52
CA LEU A 283 -9.09 1.18 0.82
C LEU A 283 -9.65 1.99 -0.36
N LYS A 284 -10.57 1.42 -1.16
CA LYS A 284 -11.21 2.15 -2.27
C LYS A 284 -11.95 3.39 -1.79
N VAL A 285 -12.78 3.22 -0.75
CA VAL A 285 -13.58 4.32 -0.19
C VAL A 285 -12.67 5.39 0.37
N ASN A 286 -11.69 5.02 1.19
CA ASN A 286 -10.84 6.00 1.87
C ASN A 286 -9.80 6.63 0.94
N PHE A 287 -9.40 5.96 -0.13
CA PHE A 287 -8.64 6.59 -1.21
C PHE A 287 -9.46 7.69 -1.89
N SER A 288 -10.70 7.40 -2.26
CA SER A 288 -11.62 8.38 -2.85
C SER A 288 -11.79 9.59 -1.92
N GLU A 289 -12.10 9.35 -0.65
CA GLU A 289 -12.26 10.42 0.35
C GLU A 289 -11.00 11.27 0.53
N ALA A 290 -9.82 10.64 0.65
CA ALA A 290 -8.56 11.35 0.79
C ALA A 290 -8.19 12.16 -0.47
N PHE A 291 -8.44 11.61 -1.66
CA PHE A 291 -8.19 12.31 -2.92
C PHE A 291 -9.13 13.51 -3.09
N ILE A 292 -10.42 13.35 -2.79
CA ILE A 292 -11.41 14.43 -2.80
C ILE A 292 -10.99 15.54 -1.84
N ALA A 293 -10.61 15.18 -0.60
CA ALA A 293 -10.11 16.12 0.39
C ALA A 293 -8.87 16.86 -0.13
N TRP A 294 -7.95 16.17 -0.81
CA TRP A 294 -6.76 16.78 -1.38
C TRP A 294 -7.09 17.88 -2.40
N ILE A 295 -8.02 17.61 -3.33
CA ILE A 295 -8.45 18.59 -4.33
C ILE A 295 -9.15 19.80 -3.66
N HIS A 296 -9.88 19.59 -2.57
CA HIS A 296 -10.45 20.69 -1.78
C HIS A 296 -9.38 21.53 -1.09
N VAL A 297 -8.30 20.93 -0.58
CA VAL A 297 -7.15 21.68 -0.06
C VAL A 297 -6.48 22.49 -1.17
N LYS A 298 -6.29 21.92 -2.37
CA LYS A 298 -5.78 22.67 -3.54
C LYS A 298 -6.68 23.87 -3.86
N ALA A 299 -7.99 23.69 -3.83
CA ALA A 299 -8.97 24.75 -4.05
C ALA A 299 -8.88 25.85 -2.98
N LEU A 300 -8.79 25.48 -1.70
CA LEU A 300 -8.58 26.44 -0.60
C LEU A 300 -7.28 27.23 -0.77
N ARG A 301 -6.17 26.56 -1.13
CA ARG A 301 -4.89 27.23 -1.38
C ARG A 301 -5.00 28.25 -2.50
N VAL A 302 -5.59 27.87 -3.62
CA VAL A 302 -5.79 28.80 -4.75
C VAL A 302 -6.68 29.97 -4.37
N PHE A 303 -7.75 29.73 -3.61
CA PHE A 303 -8.61 30.79 -3.11
C PHE A 303 -7.83 31.78 -2.24
N VAL A 304 -7.15 31.29 -1.19
CA VAL A 304 -6.39 32.11 -0.24
C VAL A 304 -5.30 32.91 -0.97
N GLU A 305 -4.49 32.25 -1.81
CA GLU A 305 -3.44 32.92 -2.58
C GLU A 305 -3.99 33.95 -3.57
N SER A 306 -5.14 33.68 -4.20
CA SER A 306 -5.77 34.65 -5.11
C SER A 306 -6.26 35.88 -4.35
N VAL A 307 -6.82 35.72 -3.14
CA VAL A 307 -7.23 36.86 -2.31
C VAL A 307 -6.02 37.65 -1.81
N LEU A 308 -4.95 36.96 -1.39
CA LEU A 308 -3.72 37.62 -0.93
C LEU A 308 -3.05 38.42 -2.05
N ARG A 309 -3.03 37.88 -3.28
CA ARG A 309 -2.38 38.50 -4.45
C ARG A 309 -3.23 39.57 -5.13
N TYR A 310 -4.53 39.31 -5.32
CA TYR A 310 -5.39 40.18 -6.12
C TYR A 310 -6.28 41.09 -5.27
N GLY A 311 -6.38 40.84 -3.96
CA GLY A 311 -7.16 41.66 -3.04
C GLY A 311 -8.66 41.38 -3.09
N LEU A 312 -9.43 42.37 -2.60
CA LEU A 312 -10.89 42.35 -2.58
C LEU A 312 -11.45 43.40 -3.55
N PRO A 313 -12.65 43.18 -4.13
CA PRO A 313 -13.50 42.00 -3.97
C PRO A 313 -12.89 40.73 -4.58
N VAL A 314 -13.32 39.55 -4.11
CA VAL A 314 -12.83 38.27 -4.63
C VAL A 314 -13.26 38.14 -6.10
N ASN A 315 -12.32 38.34 -7.01
CA ASN A 315 -12.58 38.35 -8.45
C ASN A 315 -11.40 37.71 -9.18
N PHE A 316 -11.43 36.39 -9.29
CA PHE A 316 -10.41 35.61 -9.99
C PHE A 316 -11.04 34.44 -10.75
N GLN A 317 -10.33 33.94 -11.76
CA GLN A 317 -10.68 32.73 -12.49
C GLN A 317 -9.61 31.67 -12.25
N ALA A 318 -9.95 30.61 -11.51
CA ALA A 318 -9.09 29.44 -11.38
C ALA A 318 -9.27 28.50 -12.58
N MET A 319 -8.17 27.92 -13.05
CA MET A 319 -8.10 27.15 -14.28
C MET A 319 -7.17 25.96 -14.09
N LEU A 320 -7.59 24.80 -14.56
CA LEU A 320 -6.79 23.59 -14.59
C LEU A 320 -6.22 23.40 -16.00
N LEU A 321 -4.90 23.32 -16.10
CA LEU A 321 -4.19 23.07 -17.35
C LEU A 321 -3.58 21.67 -17.30
N GLN A 322 -3.71 20.92 -18.38
CA GLN A 322 -2.97 19.70 -18.63
C GLN A 322 -1.95 19.99 -19.75
N PRO A 323 -0.69 20.29 -19.41
CA PRO A 323 0.33 20.61 -20.40
C PRO A 323 0.61 19.43 -21.34
N ASN A 324 0.80 19.71 -22.62
CA ASN A 324 1.34 18.72 -23.54
C ASN A 324 2.82 18.50 -23.20
N LYS A 325 3.27 17.23 -23.15
CA LYS A 325 4.60 16.85 -22.63
C LYS A 325 5.78 17.60 -23.26
N LYS A 326 5.67 17.98 -24.54
CA LYS A 326 6.75 18.62 -25.30
C LYS A 326 6.70 20.16 -25.27
N THR A 327 5.63 20.77 -24.76
CA THR A 327 5.38 22.21 -24.88
C THR A 327 5.35 22.94 -23.55
N MET A 328 5.71 22.27 -22.44
CA MET A 328 5.67 22.86 -21.10
C MET A 328 6.49 24.16 -20.99
N LYS A 329 7.68 24.22 -21.60
CA LYS A 329 8.52 25.43 -21.62
C LYS A 329 7.81 26.59 -22.32
N LYS A 330 7.34 26.36 -23.55
CA LYS A 330 6.57 27.35 -24.32
C LYS A 330 5.28 27.77 -23.61
N LEU A 331 4.60 26.84 -22.91
CA LEU A 331 3.44 27.16 -22.10
C LEU A 331 3.78 28.13 -20.97
N ARG A 332 4.89 27.93 -20.25
CA ARG A 332 5.35 28.87 -19.21
C ARG A 332 5.68 30.24 -19.79
N GLU A 333 6.36 30.29 -20.94
CA GLU A 333 6.68 31.54 -21.63
C GLU A 333 5.40 32.31 -22.02
N VAL A 334 4.42 31.62 -22.59
CA VAL A 334 3.13 32.23 -22.96
C VAL A 334 2.36 32.72 -21.73
N LEU A 335 2.31 31.93 -20.65
CA LEU A 335 1.65 32.34 -19.40
C LEU A 335 2.37 33.54 -18.75
N HIS A 336 3.70 33.54 -18.74
CA HIS A 336 4.50 34.66 -18.25
C HIS A 336 4.22 35.93 -19.05
N GLU A 337 4.28 35.87 -20.38
CA GLU A 337 3.99 37.03 -21.22
C GLU A 337 2.56 37.56 -21.01
N LEU A 338 1.60 36.66 -20.77
CA LEU A 338 0.21 37.03 -20.53
C LEU A 338 0.02 37.75 -19.19
N TYR A 339 0.79 37.39 -18.16
CA TYR A 339 0.52 37.79 -16.77
C TYR A 339 1.66 38.54 -16.05
N LYS A 340 2.83 38.75 -16.67
CA LYS A 340 3.97 39.47 -16.05
C LYS A 340 3.64 40.89 -15.57
N HIS A 341 2.62 41.52 -16.16
CA HIS A 341 2.15 42.84 -15.75
C HIS A 341 1.51 42.83 -14.35
N LEU A 342 1.16 41.66 -13.79
CA LEU A 342 0.61 41.54 -12.44
C LEU A 342 1.70 41.63 -11.36
N ASP A 343 2.97 41.36 -11.69
CA ASP A 343 4.07 41.40 -10.73
C ASP A 343 4.37 42.85 -10.27
N SER A 344 4.25 43.82 -11.18
CA SER A 344 4.34 45.25 -10.86
C SER A 344 3.11 45.76 -10.07
N SER A 345 1.92 45.19 -10.33
CA SER A 345 0.71 45.51 -9.56
C SER A 345 0.74 44.92 -8.13
N ALA A 346 1.32 43.74 -7.95
CA ALA A 346 1.47 43.13 -6.63
C ALA A 346 2.36 43.97 -5.70
N ALA A 347 3.46 44.53 -6.23
CA ALA A 347 4.30 45.48 -5.51
C ALA A 347 3.56 46.77 -5.14
N ALA A 348 2.80 47.36 -6.08
CA ALA A 348 2.01 48.56 -5.84
C ALA A 348 0.88 48.37 -4.81
N ILE A 349 0.25 47.19 -4.77
CA ILE A 349 -0.76 46.83 -3.77
C ILE A 349 -0.13 46.69 -2.37
N ILE A 350 1.09 46.14 -2.28
CA ILE A 350 1.82 46.04 -1.01
C ILE A 350 2.20 47.43 -0.48
N ASP A 351 2.62 48.34 -1.35
CA ASP A 351 3.00 49.70 -0.98
C ASP A 351 1.78 50.55 -0.58
N TRP A 352 0.68 50.50 -1.36
CA TRP A 352 -0.58 51.16 -0.99
C TRP A 352 -1.13 50.66 0.37
N LYS A 353 -0.99 49.35 0.66
CA LYS A 353 -1.43 48.73 1.92
C LYS A 353 -0.56 49.13 3.13
N ARG A 354 0.71 49.51 2.93
CA ARG A 354 1.57 50.04 4.01
C ARG A 354 1.29 51.50 4.34
N GLU A 355 0.85 52.28 3.35
CA GLU A 355 0.56 53.71 3.52
C GLU A 355 -0.80 53.99 4.19
N HIS A 356 -1.67 52.97 4.26
CA HIS A 356 -3.05 53.10 4.76
C HIS A 356 -3.37 52.15 5.93
N GLN A 357 -2.34 51.60 6.60
CA GLN A 357 -2.38 51.11 7.97
C GLN A 357 -1.83 52.18 8.91
#